data_AF-A0A373FBU8-F1
#
_entry.id   AF-A0A373FBU8-F1
#
_cell.length_a   1.000
_cell.length_b   1.000
_cell.length_c   1.000
_cell.angle_alpha   90.00
_cell.angle_beta   90.00
_cell.angle_gamma   90.00
#
_symmetry.space_group_name_H-M   'P 1'
#
loop_
_entity.id
_entity.type
_entity.pdbx_description
1 polymer ?
#
loop_
_entity_poly.entity_id
_entity_poly.type
_entity_poly.pdbx_seq_one_letter_code
_entity_poly.pdbx_strand_id
1 'polypeptide(L)' 'MKAEPQTQEEIEAFLRTKIETDEAETGLYDLGLSFVVVDRVGPNDDLVFQWFDKAIHFNDLLA' A
#
# COMPACT_ATOMS: atom_id res chain seq x y z
N MET A 1 -21.47 7.94 4.43
CA MET A 1 -20.35 7.28 3.73
C MET A 1 -19.08 7.95 4.21
N LYS A 2 -18.06 7.21 4.65
CA LYS A 2 -16.73 7.82 4.86
C LYS A 2 -16.22 8.25 3.49
N ALA A 3 -15.63 9.45 3.39
CA ALA A 3 -14.97 9.88 2.18
C ALA A 3 -13.80 8.91 1.88
N GLU A 4 -13.56 8.61 0.61
CA GLU A 4 -12.38 7.86 0.21
C GLU A 4 -11.13 8.69 0.53
N PRO A 5 -10.07 8.08 1.09
CA PRO A 5 -8.84 8.80 1.42
C PRO A 5 -8.25 9.45 0.16
N GLN A 6 -7.83 10.70 0.27
CA GLN A 6 -7.38 11.55 -0.84
C GLN A 6 -5.91 11.95 -0.71
N THR A 7 -5.36 11.98 0.51
CA THR A 7 -3.93 12.31 0.73
C THR A 7 -3.09 11.07 0.98
N GLN A 8 -1.77 11.21 0.81
CA GLN A 8 -0.83 10.16 1.15
C GLN A 8 -1.01 9.68 2.60
N GLU A 9 -1.10 10.59 3.58
CA GLU A 9 -1.27 10.19 4.98
C GLU A 9 -2.60 9.47 5.22
N GLU A 10 -3.69 9.90 4.57
CA GLU A 10 -4.99 9.27 4.70
C GLU A 10 -5.00 7.86 4.12
N ILE A 11 -4.32 7.65 2.98
CA ILE A 11 -4.20 6.35 2.32
C ILE A 11 -3.34 5.41 3.17
N GLU A 12 -2.20 5.87 3.67
CA GLU A 12 -1.34 5.07 4.54
C GLU A 12 -2.06 4.69 5.84
N ALA A 13 -2.78 5.62 6.47
CA ALA A 13 -3.56 5.35 7.67
C ALA A 13 -4.69 4.33 7.41
N PHE A 14 -5.39 4.48 6.29
CA PHE A 14 -6.43 3.54 5.87
C PHE A 14 -5.90 2.12 5.71
N LEU A 15 -4.81 1.97 4.97
CA LEU A 15 -4.18 0.68 4.70
C LEU A 15 -3.57 0.06 5.96
N ARG A 16 -2.88 0.87 6.77
CA ARG A 16 -2.33 0.46 8.07
C ARG A 16 -3.41 -0.09 8.99
N THR A 17 -4.55 0.58 9.07
CA THR A 17 -5.67 0.16 9.92
C THR A 17 -6.14 -1.25 9.53
N LYS A 18 -6.26 -1.55 8.23
CA LYS A 18 -6.69 -2.89 7.76
C LYS A 18 -5.71 -4.00 8.13
N ILE A 19 -4.41 -3.71 8.11
CA ILE A 19 -3.39 -4.69 8.48
C ILE A 19 -3.31 -4.86 10.00
N GLU A 20 -3.49 -3.77 10.76
CA GLU A 20 -3.48 -3.80 12.22
C GLU A 20 -4.73 -4.45 12.81
N THR A 21 -5.86 -4.43 12.09
CA THR A 21 -7.09 -5.12 12.48
C THR A 21 -7.18 -6.57 11.97
N ASP A 22 -6.09 -7.11 11.41
CA ASP A 22 -6.02 -8.43 10.76
C ASP A 22 -7.13 -8.64 9.68
N GLU A 23 -7.62 -7.56 9.09
CA GLU A 23 -8.56 -7.63 7.96
C GLU A 23 -7.85 -8.04 6.66
N ALA A 24 -6.54 -7.80 6.57
CA ALA A 24 -5.69 -8.22 5.47
C ALA A 24 -4.21 -8.35 5.89
N GLU A 25 -3.46 -9.25 5.26
CA GLU A 25 -2.01 -9.38 5.45
C GLU A 25 -1.22 -8.35 4.64
N THR A 26 -1.75 -7.96 3.47
CA THR A 26 -1.18 -6.97 2.55
C THR A 26 -2.26 -6.00 2.08
N GLY A 27 -1.86 -4.87 1.50
CA GLY A 27 -2.79 -3.86 1.00
C GLY A 27 -2.38 -3.32 -0.36
N LEU A 28 -3.38 -3.09 -1.21
CA LEU A 28 -3.26 -2.36 -2.46
C LEU A 28 -4.30 -1.25 -2.44
N TYR A 29 -3.89 -0.03 -2.77
CA TYR A 29 -4.80 1.10 -2.99
C TYR A 29 -4.58 1.69 -4.37
N ASP A 30 -5.64 1.68 -5.17
CA ASP A 30 -5.66 2.19 -6.54
C ASP A 30 -6.02 3.67 -6.56
N LEU A 31 -5.22 4.48 -7.26
CA LEU A 31 -5.41 5.92 -7.48
C LEU A 31 -5.70 6.23 -8.95
N GLY A 32 -6.08 5.22 -9.73
CA GLY A 32 -6.42 5.28 -11.15
C GLY A 32 -5.20 5.11 -12.05
N LEU A 33 -4.27 6.06 -12.04
CA LEU A 33 -3.03 5.98 -12.83
C LEU A 33 -1.81 5.54 -12.02
N SER A 34 -1.89 5.68 -10.70
CA SER A 34 -0.88 5.30 -9.73
C SER A 34 -1.50 4.35 -8.71
N PHE A 35 -0.67 3.70 -7.91
CA PHE A 35 -1.14 2.85 -6.81
C PHE A 35 -0.10 2.80 -5.70
N VAL A 36 -0.54 2.36 -4.53
CA VAL A 36 0.34 2.06 -3.41
C VAL A 36 0.11 0.64 -2.93
N VAL A 37 1.21 -0.05 -2.64
CA VAL A 37 1.23 -1.35 -1.99
C VAL A 37 1.75 -1.18 -0.58
N VAL A 38 1.15 -1.86 0.38
CA VAL A 38 1.69 -2.03 1.73
C VAL A 38 1.85 -3.51 2.05
N ASP A 39 2.96 -3.85 2.69
CA ASP A 39 3.26 -5.20 3.15
C ASP A 39 4.10 -5.15 4.44
N ARG A 40 4.11 -6.25 5.20
CA ARG A 40 5.02 -6.49 6.31
C ARG A 40 6.31 -7.11 5.78
N VAL A 41 7.44 -6.47 6.01
CA VAL A 41 8.72 -6.89 5.44
C VAL A 41 9.76 -7.10 6.54
N GLY A 42 10.54 -8.17 6.37
CA GLY A 42 11.68 -8.47 7.23
C GLY A 42 11.31 -9.15 8.56
N PRO A 43 12.30 -9.43 9.42
CA PRO A 43 12.11 -10.23 10.62
C PRO A 43 11.30 -9.53 11.74
N ASN A 44 11.06 -8.22 11.61
CA ASN A 44 10.34 -7.42 12.59
C ASN A 44 8.89 -7.09 12.16
N ASP A 45 8.42 -7.63 11.02
CA ASP A 45 7.10 -7.30 10.47
C ASP A 45 6.91 -5.79 10.21
N ASP A 46 7.97 -5.11 9.77
CA ASP A 46 7.92 -3.67 9.53
C ASP A 46 6.97 -3.36 8.35
N LEU A 47 6.00 -2.47 8.57
CA LEU A 47 5.07 -2.03 7.53
C LEU A 47 5.76 -1.09 6.54
N VAL A 48 5.88 -1.52 5.28
CA VAL A 48 6.53 -0.77 4.21
C VAL A 48 5.50 -0.37 3.16
N PHE A 49 5.49 0.92 2.80
CA PHE A 49 4.63 1.47 1.76
C PHE A 49 5.44 1.75 0.49
N GLN A 50 4.98 1.22 -0.63
CA GLN A 50 5.62 1.36 -1.94
C GLN A 50 4.67 2.09 -2.89
N TRP A 51 5.09 3.28 -3.31
CA TRP A 51 4.31 4.17 -4.17
C TRP A 51 4.78 4.03 -5.62
N PHE A 52 3.84 3.73 -6.51
CA PHE A 52 4.09 3.55 -7.93
C PHE A 52 3.31 4.58 -8.73
N ASP A 53 4.02 5.36 -9.56
CA ASP A 53 3.44 6.36 -10.45
C ASP A 53 2.83 5.76 -11.73
N LYS A 54 3.04 4.46 -11.96
CA LYS A 54 2.52 3.66 -13.06
C LYS A 54 2.62 2.17 -12.74
N ALA A 55 1.92 1.34 -13.52
CA ALA A 55 2.15 -0.11 -13.52
C ALA A 55 3.62 -0.45 -13.81
N ILE A 56 4.19 -1.37 -13.03
CA ILE A 56 5.55 -1.88 -13.17
C ILE A 56 5.51 -3.37 -13.46
N HIS A 57 6.36 -3.85 -14.37
CA HIS A 57 6.53 -5.28 -14.58
C HIS A 57 7.61 -5.82 -13.65
N PHE A 58 7.43 -7.07 -13.18
CA PHE A 58 8.38 -7.71 -12.28
C PHE A 58 9.82 -7.70 -12.81
N ASN A 59 10.01 -7.89 -14.12
CA ASN A 59 11.33 -7.89 -14.74
C ASN A 59 12.04 -6.52 -14.67
N ASP A 60 11.28 -5.43 -14.53
CA ASP A 60 11.84 -4.08 -14.40
C ASP A 60 12.38 -3.82 -12.98
N LEU A 61 11.99 -4.63 -11.99
CA LEU A 61 12.45 -4.52 -10.59
C LEU A 61 13.83 -5.18 -10.36
N LEU A 62 14.29 -6.01 -11.28
CA LEU A 62 15.52 -6.81 -11.15
C LEU A 62 16.72 -6.21 -11.92
N ALA A 63 16.51 -5.14 -12.67
CA ALA A 63 17.52 -4.48 -13.50
C ALA A 63 18.26 -3.36 -12.75
#